data_AF-A0AAD8D235-F1
#
_entry.id   AF-A0AAD8D235-F1
#
_cell.length_a   1.000
_cell.length_b   1.000
_cell.length_c   1.000
_cell.angle_alpha   90.00
_cell.angle_beta   90.00
_cell.angle_gamma   90.00
#
_symmetry.space_group_name_H-M   'P 1'
#
loop_
_entity.id
_entity.type
_entity.pdbx_description
1 polymer ?
#
loop_
_entity_poly.entity_id
_entity_poly.type
_entity_poly.pdbx_seq_one_letter_code
_entity_poly.pdbx_strand_id
1 'polypeptide(L)'
;MARDDVEDFLKQNRDSADLVEKFQSISESEKQWKFRREFILRNLSEFQDTNIDHLLSLSMVWANHVFLGCRYSQDLMEKVKEMAEDIEVEDAPVFKTRDEIMKQRS
;
A
#
# COMPACT_ATOMS: atom_id res chain seq x y z
N MET A 1 -0.83 35.65 -3.28
CA MET A 1 -1.48 34.52 -3.97
C MET A 1 -0.53 33.33 -3.96
N ALA A 2 0.56 33.30 -4.73
CA ALA A 2 1.46 32.12 -4.78
C ALA A 2 2.22 31.68 -3.49
N ARG A 3 2.18 32.42 -2.38
CA ARG A 3 2.80 31.99 -1.10
C ARG A 3 1.80 31.32 -0.17
N ASP A 4 0.63 31.95 0.02
CA ASP A 4 -0.54 31.35 0.71
C ASP A 4 -0.87 29.97 0.13
N ASP A 5 -0.95 29.85 -1.19
CA ASP A 5 -1.32 28.59 -1.85
C ASP A 5 -0.32 27.44 -1.56
N VAL A 6 0.96 27.79 -1.38
CA VAL A 6 2.01 26.81 -1.06
C VAL A 6 1.96 26.43 0.42
N GLU A 7 1.73 27.38 1.31
CA GLU A 7 1.60 27.13 2.75
C GLU A 7 0.38 26.24 3.07
N ASP A 8 -0.75 26.49 2.42
CA ASP A 8 -1.96 25.68 2.55
C ASP A 8 -1.75 24.25 2.05
N PHE A 9 -1.09 24.08 0.91
CA PHE A 9 -0.75 22.76 0.37
C PHE A 9 0.16 21.97 1.32
N LEU A 10 1.20 22.62 1.87
CA LEU A 10 2.11 21.98 2.83
C LEU A 10 1.39 21.57 4.12
N LYS A 11 0.44 22.39 4.58
CA LYS A 11 -0.37 22.10 5.76
C LYS A 11 -1.27 20.88 5.52
N GLN A 12 -1.99 20.85 4.41
CA GLN A 12 -2.85 19.71 4.04
C GLN A 12 -2.05 18.40 3.92
N ASN A 13 -0.83 18.46 3.36
CA ASN A 13 0.04 17.29 3.27
C ASN A 13 0.48 16.79 4.67
N ARG A 14 0.79 17.71 5.58
CA ARG A 14 1.15 17.37 6.96
C ARG A 14 -0.03 16.72 7.69
N ASP A 15 -1.20 17.33 7.61
CA ASP A 15 -2.41 16.81 8.24
C ASP A 15 -2.79 15.42 7.71
N SER A 16 -2.58 15.19 6.41
CA SER A 16 -2.75 13.89 5.77
C SER A 16 -1.75 12.85 6.28
N ALA A 17 -0.47 13.23 6.42
CA ALA A 17 0.54 12.33 6.97
C ALA A 17 0.23 11.94 8.42
N ASP A 18 -0.14 12.91 9.26
CA ASP A 18 -0.49 12.68 10.67
C ASP A 18 -1.77 11.82 10.81
N LEU A 19 -2.71 11.93 9.87
CA LEU A 19 -3.87 11.03 9.81
C LEU A 19 -3.43 9.61 9.46
N VAL A 20 -2.58 9.43 8.46
CA VAL A 20 -2.15 8.11 7.99
C VAL A 20 -1.42 7.33 9.07
N GLU A 21 -0.61 7.98 9.92
CA GLU A 21 0.06 7.30 11.05
C GLU A 21 -0.91 6.55 11.97
N LYS A 22 -2.17 7.01 12.07
CA LYS A 22 -3.18 6.37 12.93
C LYS A 22 -3.66 5.03 12.39
N PHE A 23 -3.36 4.69 11.15
CA PHE A 23 -3.81 3.46 10.51
C PHE A 23 -2.85 2.28 10.68
N GLN A 24 -1.66 2.48 11.27
CA GLN A 24 -0.72 1.38 11.53
C GLN A 24 -1.35 0.33 12.43
N SER A 25 -1.26 -0.94 12.04
CA SER A 25 -1.74 -2.06 12.86
C SER A 25 -0.64 -2.60 13.77
N ILE A 26 -1.01 -3.05 14.96
CA ILE A 26 -0.10 -3.66 15.94
C ILE A 26 0.58 -4.95 15.45
N SER A 27 -0.01 -5.62 14.45
CA SER A 27 0.51 -6.88 13.92
C SER A 27 1.43 -6.68 12.71
N GLU A 28 1.63 -5.45 12.27
CA GLU A 28 2.50 -5.12 11.15
C GLU A 28 3.94 -4.90 11.61
N SER A 29 4.89 -5.43 10.83
CA SER A 29 6.29 -5.03 10.98
C SER A 29 6.52 -3.61 10.46
N GLU A 30 7.55 -2.94 10.96
CA GLU A 30 7.97 -1.62 10.46
C GLU A 30 8.22 -1.61 8.96
N LYS A 31 8.77 -2.70 8.40
CA LYS A 31 8.97 -2.84 6.95
C LYS A 31 7.64 -2.85 6.21
N GLN A 32 6.67 -3.66 6.65
CA GLN A 32 5.34 -3.70 6.05
C GLN A 32 4.64 -2.35 6.16
N TRP A 33 4.71 -1.72 7.33
CA TRP A 33 4.07 -0.43 7.57
C TRP A 33 4.64 0.66 6.66
N LYS A 34 5.97 0.78 6.53
CA LYS A 34 6.61 1.75 5.64
C LYS A 34 5.99 1.74 4.23
N PHE A 35 5.87 0.56 3.65
CA PHE A 35 5.35 0.41 2.29
C PHE A 35 3.82 0.54 2.21
N ARG A 36 3.09 0.03 3.20
CA ARG A 36 1.62 0.22 3.24
C ARG A 36 1.23 1.68 3.44
N ARG A 37 1.98 2.41 4.26
CA ARG A 37 1.85 3.85 4.47
C ARG A 37 2.04 4.63 3.17
N GLU A 38 3.06 4.28 2.40
CA GLU A 38 3.31 4.87 1.08
C GLU A 38 2.16 4.59 0.11
N PHE A 39 1.65 3.36 0.11
CA PHE A 39 0.46 2.99 -0.65
C PHE A 39 -0.75 3.85 -0.29
N ILE A 40 -1.02 4.05 1.01
CA ILE A 40 -2.15 4.87 1.47
C ILE A 40 -1.95 6.33 1.03
N LEU A 41 -0.79 6.94 1.27
CA LEU A 41 -0.53 8.34 0.93
C LEU A 41 -0.66 8.63 -0.56
N ARG A 42 -0.15 7.73 -1.41
CA ARG A 42 -0.25 7.86 -2.87
C ARG A 42 -1.69 7.93 -3.36
N ASN A 43 -2.54 7.09 -2.78
CA ASN A 43 -3.92 6.92 -3.23
C ASN A 43 -4.90 7.81 -2.44
N LEU A 44 -4.48 8.48 -1.37
CA LEU A 44 -5.36 9.21 -0.46
C LEU A 44 -6.18 10.31 -1.16
N SER A 45 -5.61 10.98 -2.16
CA SER A 45 -6.29 12.05 -2.91
C SER A 45 -7.46 11.55 -3.77
N GLU A 46 -7.46 10.29 -4.18
CA GLU A 46 -8.51 9.68 -4.99
C GLU A 46 -9.68 9.15 -4.14
N PHE A 47 -9.47 8.99 -2.85
CA PHE A 47 -10.47 8.48 -1.91
C PHE A 47 -10.94 9.62 -1.01
N GLN A 48 -12.17 10.10 -1.24
CA GLN A 48 -12.84 11.03 -0.33
C GLN A 48 -12.98 10.42 1.07
N ASP A 49 -13.17 11.25 2.10
CA ASP A 49 -13.28 10.84 3.50
C ASP A 49 -14.25 9.67 3.74
N THR A 50 -15.31 9.56 2.94
CA THR A 50 -16.34 8.50 3.03
C THR A 50 -15.87 7.12 2.54
N ASN A 51 -14.74 7.04 1.83
CA ASN A 51 -14.23 5.80 1.24
C ASN A 51 -12.84 5.41 1.77
N ILE A 52 -12.37 6.05 2.85
CA ILE A 52 -11.07 5.74 3.47
C ILE A 52 -10.99 4.26 3.87
N ASP A 53 -12.05 3.68 4.44
CA ASP A 53 -12.08 2.26 4.84
C ASP A 53 -11.83 1.30 3.67
N HIS A 54 -12.31 1.67 2.47
CA HIS A 54 -12.06 0.91 1.25
C HIS A 54 -10.59 1.00 0.85
N LEU A 55 -9.98 2.19 0.90
CA LEU A 55 -8.55 2.35 0.67
C LEU A 55 -7.71 1.54 1.67
N LEU A 56 -8.06 1.58 2.96
CA LEU A 56 -7.35 0.81 3.99
C LEU A 56 -7.45 -0.69 3.71
N SER A 57 -8.61 -1.17 3.28
CA SER A 57 -8.81 -2.58 2.91
C SER A 57 -7.95 -2.98 1.71
N LEU A 58 -7.89 -2.14 0.67
CA LEU A 58 -7.04 -2.36 -0.51
C LEU A 58 -5.55 -2.34 -0.13
N SER A 59 -5.15 -1.44 0.77
CA SER A 59 -3.76 -1.37 1.27
C SER A 59 -3.34 -2.66 1.98
N MET A 60 -4.26 -3.29 2.74
CA MET A 60 -4.00 -4.57 3.39
C MET A 60 -3.95 -5.73 2.39
N VAL A 61 -4.83 -5.74 1.39
CA VAL A 61 -4.79 -6.74 0.30
C VAL A 61 -3.44 -6.70 -0.40
N TRP A 62 -2.98 -5.50 -0.75
CA TRP A 62 -1.66 -5.31 -1.36
C TRP A 62 -0.52 -5.77 -0.45
N ALA A 63 -0.49 -5.31 0.81
CA ALA A 63 0.56 -5.67 1.76
C ALA A 63 0.58 -7.19 2.04
N ASN A 64 -0.59 -7.82 2.21
CA ASN A 64 -0.68 -9.27 2.41
C ASN A 64 -0.21 -10.04 1.18
N HIS A 65 -0.48 -9.55 -0.02
CA HIS A 65 0.05 -10.16 -1.23
C HIS A 65 1.59 -10.07 -1.28
N VAL A 66 2.13 -8.86 -1.08
CA VAL A 66 3.56 -8.58 -1.21
C VAL A 66 4.39 -9.24 -0.11
N PHE A 67 3.92 -9.20 1.14
CA PHE A 67 4.71 -9.64 2.30
C PHE A 67 4.31 -11.01 2.86
N LEU A 68 3.12 -11.51 2.56
CA LEU A 68 2.63 -12.81 3.05
C LEU A 68 2.27 -13.80 1.92
N GLY A 69 2.32 -13.36 0.66
CA GLY A 69 2.06 -14.23 -0.49
C GLY A 69 0.59 -14.60 -0.66
N CYS A 70 -0.33 -13.87 -0.01
CA CYS A 70 -1.77 -14.07 -0.16
C CYS A 70 -2.20 -13.83 -1.61
N ARG A 71 -3.22 -14.57 -2.06
CA ARG A 71 -3.77 -14.46 -3.41
C ARG A 71 -5.27 -14.20 -3.31
N TYR A 72 -5.74 -13.31 -4.16
CA TYR A 72 -7.14 -12.90 -4.27
C TYR A 72 -7.61 -13.07 -5.72
N SER A 73 -8.82 -12.61 -6.04
CA SER A 73 -9.30 -12.61 -7.43
C SER A 73 -8.35 -11.83 -8.35
N GLN A 74 -8.29 -12.24 -9.62
CA GLN A 74 -7.41 -11.60 -10.60
C GLN A 74 -7.68 -10.10 -10.71
N ASP A 75 -8.94 -9.69 -10.82
CA ASP A 75 -9.34 -8.28 -10.92
C ASP A 75 -8.86 -7.46 -9.71
N LEU A 76 -8.94 -8.02 -8.51
CA LEU A 76 -8.48 -7.34 -7.30
C LEU A 76 -6.96 -7.22 -7.29
N MET A 77 -6.27 -8.26 -7.75
CA MET A 77 -4.82 -8.28 -7.85
C MET A 77 -4.29 -7.28 -8.88
N GLU A 78 -4.94 -7.14 -10.03
CA GLU A 78 -4.60 -6.16 -11.05
C GLU A 78 -4.80 -4.74 -10.52
N LYS A 79 -5.96 -4.46 -9.91
CA LYS A 79 -6.25 -3.16 -9.29
C LYS A 79 -5.22 -2.74 -8.25
N VAL A 80 -4.89 -3.59 -7.28
CA VAL A 80 -3.94 -3.21 -6.23
C VAL A 80 -2.50 -3.08 -6.73
N LYS A 81 -2.15 -3.71 -7.86
CA LYS A 81 -0.85 -3.52 -8.51
C LYS A 81 -0.78 -2.18 -9.23
N GLU A 82 -1.83 -1.79 -9.95
CA GLU A 82 -1.94 -0.48 -10.60
C GLU A 82 -1.85 0.66 -9.56
N MET A 83 -2.56 0.53 -8.44
CA MET A 83 -2.49 1.48 -7.32
C MET A 83 -1.09 1.61 -6.69
N ALA A 84 -0.19 0.65 -6.95
CA ALA A 84 1.15 0.55 -6.39
C ALA A 84 2.27 0.70 -7.43
N GLU A 85 1.99 1.18 -8.65
CA GLU A 85 2.91 1.11 -9.80
C GLU A 85 4.32 1.66 -9.55
N ASP A 86 4.50 2.67 -8.69
CA ASP A 86 5.83 3.23 -8.35
C ASP A 86 6.31 2.89 -6.93
N ILE A 87 5.69 1.92 -6.25
CA ILE A 87 6.09 1.50 -4.91
C ILE A 87 7.00 0.28 -5.02
N GLU A 88 8.31 0.53 -5.04
CA GLU A 88 9.31 -0.52 -5.13
C GLU A 88 9.64 -1.11 -3.75
N VAL A 89 9.22 -2.36 -3.52
CA VAL A 89 9.57 -3.10 -2.30
C VAL A 89 10.90 -3.83 -2.47
N GLU A 90 11.97 -3.24 -1.94
CA GLU A 90 13.28 -3.90 -1.85
C GLU A 90 13.21 -5.17 -1.00
N ASP A 91 13.87 -6.24 -1.45
CA ASP A 91 13.90 -7.56 -0.79
C ASP A 91 12.50 -8.10 -0.46
N ALA A 92 11.57 -8.02 -1.42
CA ALA A 92 10.27 -8.66 -1.30
C ALA A 92 10.45 -10.19 -1.17
N PRO A 93 9.71 -10.87 -0.26
CA PRO A 93 9.80 -12.31 -0.12
C PRO A 93 9.39 -13.03 -1.42
N VAL A 94 10.16 -14.05 -1.82
CA VAL A 94 9.85 -14.86 -2.99
C VAL A 94 8.97 -16.04 -2.57
N PHE A 95 7.68 -15.97 -2.84
CA PHE A 95 6.74 -17.06 -2.60
C PHE A 95 6.73 -18.04 -3.76
N LYS A 96 7.51 -19.12 -3.64
CA LYS A 96 7.45 -20.22 -4.61
C LYS A 96 6.36 -21.21 -4.22
N THR A 97 5.55 -21.62 -5.18
CA THR A 97 4.63 -22.73 -4.98
C THR A 97 5.38 -24.07 -5.01
N ARG A 98 4.80 -25.11 -4.39
CA ARG A 98 5.39 -26.45 -4.41
C ARG A 98 5.66 -26.95 -5.84
N ASP A 99 4.74 -26.66 -6.76
CA ASP A 99 4.84 -27.09 -8.15
C ASP A 99 5.96 -26.35 -8.91
N GLU A 100 6.21 -25.07 -8.60
CA GLU A 100 7.37 -24.32 -9.12
C GLU A 100 8.70 -24.88 -8.63
N ILE A 101 8.77 -25.28 -7.36
CA ILE A 101 9.96 -25.93 -6.78
C ILE A 101 10.21 -27.29 -7.46
N MET A 102 9.14 -28.05 -7.74
CA MET A 102 9.24 -29.34 -8.41
C MET A 102 9.71 -29.20 -9.87
N LYS A 103 9.25 -28.19 -10.61
CA LYS A 103 9.73 -27.90 -11.98
C LYS A 103 11.19 -27.47 -12.04
N GLN A 104 11.72 -26.77 -11.04
CA GLN A 104 13.14 -26.36 -11.01
C GLN A 104 14.12 -27.51 -10.71
N ARG A 105 13.61 -28.66 -10.27
CA ARG A 105 14.40 -29.87 -9.95
C ARG A 105 14.36 -30.94 -11.04
N SER A 106 13.72 -30.66 -12.17
CA SER A 106 13.56 -31.54 -13.33
C SER A 106 14.51 -31.10 -14.44
#